data_AF-A0A946NIU7-F1
#
_entry.id   AF-A0A946NIU7-F1
#
_cell.length_a   1.000
_cell.length_b   1.000
_cell.length_c   1.000
_cell.angle_alpha   90.00
_cell.angle_beta   90.00
_cell.angle_gamma   90.00
#
_symmetry.space_group_name_H-M   'P 1'
#
loop_
_entity.id
_entity.type
_entity.pdbx_description
1 polymer ?
#
loop_
_entity_poly.entity_id
_entity_poly.type
_entity_poly.pdbx_seq_one_letter_code
_entity_poly.pdbx_strand_id
1 'polypeptide(L)'
;MATYKKRGDKPKNQAEKISQIEQESTTAEVFSTLDEGASRTEAWVEKNQKAILILVGVVAISVLGYLGYQKLIQEPKESEAMNEMFQAQFYFEAALIASKKDSLFNLSLNGANGKFGFVDIIGNYGGTNAANLATYYAGIAYLNTNKYQEAIQYLDKFKANDTNVAPIAKGAIGDAFAQLEQPEEALKYYEKAASMSASELTAPRFLLKAGITATTLGKEDLALKQFNAIIEKYPKSPEAEKAILYQGKAEAMK
;
A
#
# COMPACT_ATOMS: atom_id res chain seq x y z
N MET A 1 37.00 81.04 56.27
CA MET A 1 36.96 81.10 54.79
C MET A 1 36.43 79.77 54.29
N ALA A 2 35.36 79.79 53.49
CA ALA A 2 34.72 78.60 52.94
C ALA A 2 35.59 77.96 51.85
N THR A 3 35.84 76.65 51.92
CA THR A 3 36.48 75.89 50.84
C THR A 3 35.43 75.13 50.04
N TYR A 4 35.32 75.49 48.76
CA TYR A 4 34.32 75.02 47.81
C TYR A 4 34.69 73.62 47.30
N LYS A 5 33.70 72.72 47.27
CA LYS A 5 33.74 71.37 46.70
C LYS A 5 33.62 71.47 45.17
N LYS A 6 34.46 70.78 44.40
CA LYS A 6 34.07 70.36 43.04
C LYS A 6 34.65 68.98 42.72
N ARG A 7 33.76 67.99 42.65
CA ARG A 7 34.00 66.68 42.04
C ARG A 7 34.17 66.89 40.53
N GLY A 8 35.16 66.20 39.96
CA GLY A 8 35.26 65.95 38.53
C GLY A 8 35.83 64.54 38.38
N ASP A 9 34.99 63.60 37.95
CA ASP A 9 35.37 62.23 37.67
C ASP A 9 36.52 62.19 36.65
N LYS A 10 37.54 61.37 36.93
CA LYS A 10 38.64 61.13 36.00
C LYS A 10 38.10 60.47 34.71
N PRO A 11 38.66 60.79 33.54
CA PRO A 11 38.24 60.15 32.30
C PRO A 11 38.58 58.65 32.34
N LYS A 12 37.54 57.80 32.18
CA LYS A 12 37.66 56.35 31.95
C LYS A 12 38.63 56.09 30.80
N ASN A 13 39.54 55.13 30.97
CA ASN A 13 40.45 54.73 29.90
C ASN A 13 39.63 54.33 28.66
N GLN A 14 40.12 54.68 27.47
CA GLN A 14 39.39 54.46 26.21
C GLN A 14 39.03 52.97 26.01
N ALA A 15 39.89 52.07 26.49
CA ALA A 15 39.67 50.62 26.51
C ALA A 15 38.50 50.20 27.43
N GLU A 16 38.31 50.84 28.60
CA GLU A 16 37.19 50.54 29.51
C GLU A 16 35.85 51.04 28.97
N LYS A 17 35.85 52.17 28.24
CA LYS A 17 34.64 52.66 27.55
C LYS A 17 34.22 51.76 26.39
N ILE A 18 35.19 51.27 25.61
CA ILE A 18 34.91 50.36 24.49
C ILE A 18 34.39 49.02 25.01
N SER A 19 35.01 48.48 26.07
CA SER A 19 34.55 47.25 26.74
C SER A 19 33.14 47.39 27.35
N GLN A 20 32.78 48.53 27.94
CA GLN A 20 31.41 48.76 28.45
C GLN A 20 30.38 48.89 27.32
N ILE A 21 30.74 49.51 26.19
CA ILE A 21 29.85 49.65 25.02
C ILE A 21 29.64 48.30 24.33
N GLU A 22 30.65 47.43 24.28
CA GLU A 22 30.50 46.05 23.79
C GLU A 22 29.61 45.20 24.72
N GLN A 23 29.69 45.39 26.04
CA GLN A 23 28.85 44.68 27.01
C GLN A 23 27.39 45.15 27.06
N GLU A 24 27.12 46.44 26.78
CA GLU A 24 25.74 46.99 26.76
C GLU A 24 25.10 46.97 25.36
N SER A 25 25.84 46.61 24.31
CA SER A 25 25.33 46.56 22.94
C SER A 25 24.62 45.24 22.65
N THR A 26 23.29 45.29 22.53
CA THR A 26 22.46 44.14 22.14
C THR A 26 22.90 43.51 20.82
N THR A 27 23.48 44.29 19.91
CA THR A 27 24.03 43.78 18.64
C THR A 27 25.31 42.96 18.90
N ALA A 28 26.21 43.40 19.77
CA ALA A 28 27.43 42.66 20.11
C ALA A 28 27.11 41.37 20.90
N GLU A 29 26.09 41.39 21.76
CA GLU A 29 25.56 40.19 22.43
C GLU A 29 24.98 39.17 21.43
N VAL A 30 24.23 39.63 20.42
CA VAL A 30 23.72 38.76 19.35
C VAL A 30 24.85 38.19 18.49
N PHE A 31 25.87 38.99 18.13
CA PHE A 31 27.01 38.48 17.38
C PHE A 31 27.87 37.49 18.19
N SER A 32 28.13 37.77 19.46
CA SER A 32 28.90 36.87 20.33
C SER A 32 28.17 35.56 20.64
N THR A 33 26.85 35.60 20.82
CA THR A 33 26.04 34.37 21.00
C THR A 33 25.96 33.53 19.73
N LEU A 34 25.92 34.16 18.55
CA LEU A 34 26.02 33.46 17.27
C LEU A 34 27.42 32.84 17.06
N ASP A 35 28.48 33.58 17.38
CA ASP A 35 29.87 33.13 17.25
C ASP A 35 30.19 32.00 18.25
N GLU A 36 29.69 32.10 19.48
CA GLU A 36 29.82 31.07 20.51
C GLU A 36 28.99 29.81 20.16
N GLY A 37 27.80 29.98 19.58
CA GLY A 37 26.98 28.88 19.08
C GLY A 37 27.60 28.16 17.88
N ALA A 38 28.21 28.91 16.96
CA ALA A 38 28.98 28.38 15.83
C ALA A 38 30.21 27.61 16.33
N SER A 39 31.01 28.21 17.21
CA SER A 39 32.21 27.60 17.81
C SER A 39 31.89 26.30 18.58
N ARG A 40 30.78 26.26 19.33
CA ARG A 40 30.32 25.05 20.04
C ARG A 40 29.91 23.93 19.07
N THR A 41 29.29 24.27 17.94
CA THR A 41 28.91 23.31 16.91
C THR A 41 30.14 22.78 16.17
N GLU A 42 31.09 23.65 15.83
CA GLU A 42 32.36 23.28 15.21
C GLU A 42 33.20 22.36 16.11
N ALA A 43 33.38 22.72 17.39
CA ALA A 43 34.13 21.89 18.35
C ALA A 43 33.47 20.52 18.58
N TRP A 44 32.13 20.45 18.55
CA TRP A 44 31.41 19.18 18.65
C TRP A 44 31.59 18.32 17.40
N VAL A 45 31.49 18.92 16.21
CA VAL A 45 31.71 18.21 14.94
C VAL A 45 33.15 17.71 14.84
N GLU A 46 34.13 18.54 15.19
CA GLU A 46 35.55 18.14 15.21
C GLU A 46 35.78 16.95 16.15
N LYS A 47 35.21 17.01 17.37
CA LYS A 47 35.29 15.92 18.35
C LYS A 47 34.65 14.62 17.84
N ASN A 48 33.55 14.69 17.09
CA ASN A 48 32.80 13.54 16.59
C ASN A 48 33.07 13.21 15.10
N GLN A 49 34.02 13.89 14.46
CA GLN A 49 34.23 13.85 13.01
C GLN A 49 34.40 12.42 12.49
N LYS A 50 35.19 11.59 13.19
CA LYS A 50 35.39 10.18 12.82
C LYS A 50 34.08 9.38 12.88
N ALA A 51 33.27 9.57 13.92
CA ALA A 51 32.00 8.87 14.07
C ALA A 51 30.99 9.32 13.00
N ILE A 52 30.94 10.62 12.69
CA ILE A 52 30.11 11.18 11.61
C ILE A 52 30.55 10.61 10.26
N LEU A 53 31.85 10.59 9.96
CA LEU A 53 32.37 10.03 8.71
C LEU A 53 32.10 8.53 8.57
N ILE A 54 32.23 7.76 9.66
CA ILE A 54 31.86 6.34 9.66
C ILE A 54 30.37 6.17 9.41
N LEU A 55 29.52 6.94 10.10
CA LEU A 55 28.07 6.88 9.94
C LEU A 55 27.65 7.23 8.50
N VAL A 56 28.18 8.33 7.96
CA VAL A 56 27.94 8.74 6.56
C VAL A 56 28.44 7.66 5.60
N GLY A 57 29.62 7.08 5.84
CA GLY A 57 30.15 5.97 5.04
C GLY A 57 29.26 4.74 5.06
N VAL A 58 28.75 4.33 6.23
CA VAL A 58 27.81 3.20 6.37
C VAL A 58 26.51 3.48 5.64
N VAL A 59 25.94 4.68 5.79
CA VAL A 59 24.73 5.08 5.06
C VAL A 59 24.97 5.06 3.55
N ALA A 60 26.08 5.63 3.07
CA ALA A 60 26.43 5.65 1.66
C ALA A 60 26.59 4.24 1.08
N ILE A 61 27.30 3.34 1.77
CA ILE A 61 27.45 1.93 1.37
C ILE A 61 26.09 1.22 1.35
N SER A 62 25.23 1.49 2.34
CA SER A 62 23.90 0.87 2.42
C SER A 62 23.00 1.31 1.26
N VAL A 63 23.00 2.60 0.93
CA VAL A 63 22.25 3.15 -0.21
C VAL A 63 22.79 2.61 -1.54
N LEU A 64 24.11 2.58 -1.74
CA LEU A 64 24.73 2.04 -2.95
C LEU A 64 24.46 0.53 -3.09
N GLY A 65 24.52 -0.22 -1.98
CA GLY A 65 24.17 -1.64 -1.96
C GLY A 65 22.72 -1.87 -2.36
N TYR A 66 21.78 -1.09 -1.82
CA TYR A 66 20.36 -1.14 -2.18
C TYR A 66 20.13 -0.80 -3.66
N LEU A 67 20.69 0.32 -4.15
CA LEU A 67 20.55 0.73 -5.55
C LEU A 67 21.19 -0.28 -6.51
N GLY A 68 22.35 -0.84 -6.14
CA GLY A 68 23.02 -1.90 -6.90
C GLY A 68 22.17 -3.15 -6.99
N TYR A 69 21.60 -3.63 -5.87
CA TYR A 69 20.67 -4.77 -5.87
C TYR A 69 19.43 -4.49 -6.72
N GLN A 70 18.84 -3.29 -6.58
CA GLN A 70 17.64 -2.89 -7.32
C GLN A 70 17.91 -2.88 -8.83
N LYS A 71 18.98 -2.23 -9.28
CA LYS A 71 19.29 -2.04 -10.71
C LYS A 71 19.90 -3.26 -11.39
N LEU A 72 20.73 -4.03 -10.70
CA LEU A 72 21.50 -5.12 -11.32
C LEU A 72 20.86 -6.50 -11.13
N ILE A 73 19.97 -6.67 -10.16
CA ILE A 73 19.36 -7.97 -9.84
C ILE A 73 17.85 -7.90 -9.96
N GLN A 74 17.20 -7.01 -9.20
CA GLN A 74 15.74 -6.98 -9.11
C GLN A 74 15.09 -6.53 -10.43
N GLU A 75 15.53 -5.41 -11.02
CA GLU A 75 14.96 -4.89 -12.27
C GLU A 75 15.11 -5.85 -13.47
N PRO A 76 16.29 -6.46 -13.74
CA PRO A 76 16.41 -7.44 -14.81
C PRO A 76 15.53 -8.68 -14.57
N LYS A 77 15.50 -9.19 -13.33
CA LYS A 77 14.66 -10.33 -12.95
C LYS A 77 13.17 -10.03 -13.14
N GLU A 78 12.73 -8.81 -12.81
CA GLU A 78 11.36 -8.34 -13.04
C GLU A 78 11.03 -8.28 -14.53
N SER A 79 11.91 -7.71 -15.34
CA SER A 79 11.71 -7.60 -16.79
C SER A 79 11.65 -8.98 -17.46
N GLU A 80 12.52 -9.89 -17.05
CA GLU A 80 12.54 -11.26 -17.56
C GLU A 80 11.24 -12.00 -17.19
N ALA A 81 10.82 -11.91 -15.92
CA ALA A 81 9.57 -12.51 -15.44
C ALA A 81 8.34 -12.02 -16.22
N MET A 82 8.27 -10.72 -16.50
CA MET A 82 7.19 -10.13 -17.30
C MET A 82 7.21 -10.64 -18.75
N ASN A 83 8.40 -10.76 -19.37
CA ASN A 83 8.53 -11.28 -20.72
C ASN A 83 8.11 -12.75 -20.82
N GLU A 84 8.52 -13.58 -19.86
CA GLU A 84 8.14 -15.00 -19.83
C GLU A 84 6.65 -15.20 -19.52
N MET A 85 6.03 -14.30 -18.75
CA MET A 85 4.60 -14.35 -18.45
C MET A 85 3.71 -14.06 -19.68
N PHE A 86 4.21 -13.36 -20.69
CA PHE A 86 3.40 -12.82 -21.79
C PHE A 86 2.49 -13.87 -22.46
N GLN A 87 3.00 -15.08 -22.70
CA GLN A 87 2.20 -16.14 -23.31
C GLN A 87 1.09 -16.67 -22.37
N ALA A 88 1.39 -16.80 -21.08
CA ALA A 88 0.38 -17.19 -20.09
C ALA A 88 -0.77 -16.17 -20.04
N GLN A 89 -0.44 -14.87 -20.07
CA GLN A 89 -1.45 -13.80 -20.16
C GLN A 89 -2.29 -13.91 -21.43
N PHE A 90 -1.67 -14.14 -22.58
CA PHE A 90 -2.39 -14.34 -23.83
C PHE A 90 -3.41 -15.49 -23.75
N TYR A 91 -3.01 -16.65 -23.20
CA TYR A 91 -3.95 -17.77 -23.01
C TYR A 91 -5.07 -17.44 -22.02
N PHE A 92 -4.74 -16.72 -20.94
CA PHE A 92 -5.73 -16.29 -19.95
C PHE A 92 -6.77 -15.37 -20.57
N GLU A 93 -6.35 -14.35 -21.32
CA GLU A 93 -7.24 -13.42 -21.99
C GLU A 93 -8.11 -14.13 -23.05
N ALA A 94 -7.52 -15.03 -23.83
CA ALA A 94 -8.26 -15.86 -24.77
C ALA A 94 -9.32 -16.72 -24.06
N ALA A 95 -9.02 -17.24 -22.86
CA ALA A 95 -9.96 -18.03 -22.07
C ALA A 95 -11.20 -17.23 -21.63
N LEU A 96 -11.07 -15.91 -21.40
CA LEU A 96 -12.20 -15.07 -20.95
C LEU A 96 -13.32 -15.00 -22.01
N ILE A 97 -12.97 -15.07 -23.29
CA ILE A 97 -13.89 -14.92 -24.43
C ILE A 97 -14.21 -16.22 -25.18
N ALA A 98 -13.44 -17.29 -24.97
CA ALA A 98 -13.62 -18.55 -25.69
C ALA A 98 -14.82 -19.37 -25.20
N SER A 99 -15.32 -20.27 -26.05
CA SER A 99 -16.32 -21.27 -25.65
C SER A 99 -15.71 -22.44 -24.86
N LYS A 100 -14.44 -22.79 -25.12
CA LYS A 100 -13.69 -23.86 -24.43
C LYS A 100 -12.66 -23.25 -23.47
N LYS A 101 -13.14 -22.65 -22.39
CA LYS A 101 -12.34 -21.84 -21.46
C LYS A 101 -11.31 -22.65 -20.67
N ASP A 102 -11.70 -23.81 -20.17
CA ASP A 102 -10.90 -24.62 -19.25
C ASP A 102 -9.54 -25.03 -19.83
N SER A 103 -9.49 -25.39 -21.11
CA SER A 103 -8.24 -25.74 -21.78
C SER A 103 -7.28 -24.55 -21.81
N LEU A 104 -7.78 -23.36 -22.15
CA LEU A 104 -6.98 -22.15 -22.23
C LEU A 104 -6.52 -21.67 -20.83
N PHE A 105 -7.36 -21.79 -19.80
CA PHE A 105 -6.94 -21.55 -18.42
C PHE A 105 -5.87 -22.54 -17.95
N ASN A 106 -5.96 -23.82 -18.33
CA ASN A 106 -4.90 -24.77 -18.01
C ASN A 106 -3.58 -24.46 -18.74
N LEU A 107 -3.64 -23.98 -19.99
CA LEU A 107 -2.45 -23.52 -20.72
C LEU A 107 -1.84 -22.27 -20.08
N SER A 108 -2.65 -21.33 -19.60
CA SER A 108 -2.14 -20.15 -18.89
C SER A 108 -1.51 -20.50 -17.54
N LEU A 109 -2.06 -21.49 -16.84
CA LEU A 109 -1.53 -21.96 -15.56
C LEU A 109 -0.21 -22.72 -15.69
N ASN A 110 -0.14 -23.67 -16.63
CA ASN A 110 0.96 -24.66 -16.70
C ASN A 110 1.94 -24.41 -17.86
N GLY A 111 1.66 -23.42 -18.71
CA GLY A 111 2.48 -23.12 -19.88
C GLY A 111 2.21 -24.04 -21.07
N ALA A 112 2.85 -23.74 -22.19
CA ALA A 112 2.76 -24.50 -23.43
C ALA A 112 4.00 -24.27 -24.30
N ASN A 113 4.34 -25.21 -25.17
CA ASN A 113 5.40 -25.05 -26.19
C ASN A 113 6.76 -24.58 -25.62
N GLY A 114 7.13 -25.07 -24.44
CA GLY A 114 8.38 -24.69 -23.76
C GLY A 114 8.37 -23.29 -23.14
N LYS A 115 7.21 -22.64 -23.03
CA LYS A 115 7.03 -21.37 -22.33
C LYS A 115 6.35 -21.57 -20.98
N PHE A 116 6.66 -20.67 -20.05
CA PHE A 116 6.15 -20.70 -18.69
C PHE A 116 4.65 -20.39 -18.60
N GLY A 117 3.99 -21.11 -17.70
CA GLY A 117 2.68 -20.73 -17.17
C GLY A 117 2.80 -19.86 -15.93
N PHE A 118 1.67 -19.37 -15.41
CA PHE A 118 1.67 -18.57 -14.19
C PHE A 118 2.30 -19.30 -13.00
N VAL A 119 2.08 -20.62 -12.87
CA VAL A 119 2.66 -21.40 -11.76
C VAL A 119 4.20 -21.40 -11.83
N ASP A 120 4.76 -21.51 -13.04
CA ASP A 120 6.21 -21.44 -13.24
C ASP A 120 6.76 -20.05 -12.92
N ILE A 121 6.05 -18.98 -13.34
CA ILE A 121 6.47 -17.60 -13.03
C ILE A 121 6.50 -17.36 -11.52
N ILE A 122 5.49 -17.85 -10.79
CA ILE A 122 5.41 -17.73 -9.33
C ILE A 122 6.59 -18.46 -8.65
N GLY A 123 6.92 -19.67 -9.12
CA GLY A 123 8.00 -20.47 -8.56
C GLY A 123 9.39 -19.91 -8.89
N ASN A 124 9.63 -19.53 -10.15
CA ASN A 124 10.96 -19.15 -10.64
C ASN A 124 11.30 -17.67 -10.36
N TYR A 125 10.31 -16.78 -10.36
CA TYR A 125 10.52 -15.35 -10.22
C TYR A 125 9.98 -14.79 -8.90
N GLY A 126 9.88 -15.62 -7.85
CA GLY A 126 9.44 -15.18 -6.53
C GLY A 126 10.11 -13.89 -6.04
N GLY A 127 9.31 -13.00 -5.44
CA GLY A 127 9.73 -11.67 -4.98
C GLY A 127 9.66 -10.55 -6.03
N THR A 128 9.27 -10.85 -7.27
CA THR A 128 8.97 -9.84 -8.31
C THR A 128 7.49 -9.44 -8.28
N ASN A 129 7.17 -8.25 -8.81
CA ASN A 129 5.78 -7.84 -9.00
C ASN A 129 5.10 -8.71 -10.07
N ALA A 130 5.84 -9.17 -11.07
CA ALA A 130 5.43 -10.17 -12.03
C ALA A 130 4.96 -11.46 -11.33
N ALA A 131 5.76 -12.07 -10.45
CA ALA A 131 5.33 -13.25 -9.71
C ALA A 131 4.07 -12.99 -8.86
N ASN A 132 3.94 -11.80 -8.27
CA ASN A 132 2.73 -11.42 -7.56
C ASN A 132 1.51 -11.27 -8.50
N LEU A 133 1.69 -10.70 -9.69
CA LEU A 133 0.65 -10.61 -10.71
C LEU A 133 0.25 -11.99 -11.25
N ALA A 134 1.22 -12.87 -11.50
CA ALA A 134 0.96 -14.27 -11.87
C ALA A 134 0.17 -14.99 -10.77
N THR A 135 0.45 -14.70 -9.49
CA THR A 135 -0.31 -15.26 -8.36
C THR A 135 -1.80 -14.89 -8.44
N TYR A 136 -2.10 -13.63 -8.77
CA TYR A 136 -3.49 -13.21 -9.01
C TYR A 136 -4.12 -13.96 -10.19
N TYR A 137 -3.47 -13.97 -11.35
CA TYR A 137 -4.00 -14.64 -12.54
C TYR A 137 -4.20 -16.15 -12.34
N ALA A 138 -3.24 -16.82 -11.68
CA ALA A 138 -3.36 -18.22 -11.34
C ALA A 138 -4.59 -18.47 -10.47
N GLY A 139 -4.78 -17.66 -9.42
CA GLY A 139 -5.95 -17.72 -8.56
C GLY A 139 -7.27 -17.58 -9.30
N ILE A 140 -7.37 -16.61 -10.23
CA ILE A 140 -8.57 -16.43 -11.06
C ILE A 140 -8.75 -17.58 -12.06
N ALA A 141 -7.67 -18.11 -12.65
CA ALA A 141 -7.74 -19.25 -13.56
C ALA A 141 -8.22 -20.53 -12.84
N TYR A 142 -7.73 -20.76 -11.61
CA TYR A 142 -8.22 -21.83 -10.76
C TYR A 142 -9.70 -21.67 -10.40
N LEU A 143 -10.13 -20.44 -10.08
CA LEU A 143 -11.55 -20.16 -9.82
C LEU A 143 -12.42 -20.52 -11.04
N ASN A 144 -12.01 -20.10 -12.25
CA ASN A 144 -12.76 -20.35 -13.48
C ASN A 144 -12.69 -21.82 -13.95
N THR A 145 -11.80 -22.63 -13.39
CA THR A 145 -11.69 -24.07 -13.65
C THR A 145 -12.23 -24.91 -12.49
N ASN A 146 -13.03 -24.30 -11.60
CA ASN A 146 -13.68 -24.93 -10.45
C ASN A 146 -12.73 -25.55 -9.42
N LYS A 147 -11.47 -25.13 -9.42
CA LYS A 147 -10.45 -25.53 -8.45
C LYS A 147 -10.41 -24.51 -7.31
N TYR A 148 -11.47 -24.52 -6.49
CA TYR A 148 -11.76 -23.45 -5.54
C TYR A 148 -10.73 -23.36 -4.41
N GLN A 149 -10.22 -24.49 -3.92
CA GLN A 149 -9.19 -24.51 -2.88
C GLN A 149 -7.89 -23.88 -3.37
N GLU A 150 -7.45 -24.23 -4.57
CA GLU A 150 -6.28 -23.63 -5.21
C GLU A 150 -6.50 -22.14 -5.47
N ALA A 151 -7.70 -21.76 -5.95
CA ALA A 151 -8.05 -20.36 -6.13
C ALA A 151 -7.86 -19.55 -4.85
N ILE A 152 -8.36 -20.05 -3.71
CA ILE A 152 -8.20 -19.42 -2.39
C ILE A 152 -6.71 -19.33 -2.02
N GLN A 153 -5.95 -20.43 -2.17
CA GLN A 153 -4.53 -20.47 -1.81
C GLN A 153 -3.69 -19.45 -2.59
N TYR A 154 -3.95 -19.27 -3.88
CA TYR A 154 -3.23 -18.29 -4.69
C TYR A 154 -3.73 -16.86 -4.44
N LEU A 155 -5.05 -16.63 -4.44
CA LEU A 155 -5.60 -15.28 -4.23
C LEU A 155 -5.32 -14.71 -2.83
N ASP A 156 -5.15 -15.56 -1.81
CA ASP A 156 -4.78 -15.07 -0.48
C ASP A 156 -3.30 -14.69 -0.37
N LYS A 157 -2.43 -15.30 -1.18
CA LYS A 157 -1.01 -14.94 -1.30
C LYS A 157 -0.78 -13.67 -2.13
N PHE A 158 -1.74 -13.29 -2.97
CA PHE A 158 -1.66 -12.06 -3.76
C PHE A 158 -1.64 -10.83 -2.84
N LYS A 159 -0.60 -10.01 -3.01
CA LYS A 159 -0.43 -8.76 -2.26
C LYS A 159 -0.77 -7.59 -3.17
N ALA A 160 -1.85 -6.90 -2.87
CA ALA A 160 -2.18 -5.63 -3.50
C ALA A 160 -2.56 -4.62 -2.42
N ASN A 161 -1.97 -3.43 -2.53
CA ASN A 161 -2.31 -2.28 -1.68
C ASN A 161 -3.25 -1.30 -2.41
N ASP A 162 -3.62 -1.60 -3.66
CA ASP A 162 -4.50 -0.73 -4.45
C ASP A 162 -5.98 -1.06 -4.23
N THR A 163 -6.81 -0.04 -4.32
CA THR A 163 -8.26 -0.10 -4.08
C THR A 163 -9.06 -0.67 -5.27
N ASN A 164 -8.38 -1.17 -6.31
CA ASN A 164 -9.02 -1.61 -7.55
C ASN A 164 -8.98 -3.14 -7.68
N VAL A 165 -7.79 -3.73 -7.66
CA VAL A 165 -7.56 -5.17 -7.85
C VAL A 165 -7.71 -5.93 -6.53
N ALA A 166 -7.27 -5.35 -5.41
CA ALA A 166 -7.35 -6.03 -4.11
C ALA A 166 -8.80 -6.40 -3.70
N PRO A 167 -9.81 -5.52 -3.87
CA PRO A 167 -11.21 -5.89 -3.65
C PRO A 167 -11.67 -7.05 -4.54
N ILE A 168 -11.26 -7.06 -5.81
CA ILE A 168 -11.63 -8.11 -6.76
C ILE A 168 -11.05 -9.46 -6.33
N ALA A 169 -9.77 -9.49 -5.92
CA ALA A 169 -9.15 -10.70 -5.41
C ALA A 169 -9.87 -11.23 -4.15
N LYS A 170 -10.23 -10.35 -3.20
CA LYS A 170 -10.99 -10.78 -2.00
C LYS A 170 -12.41 -11.23 -2.34
N GLY A 171 -13.07 -10.57 -3.28
CA GLY A 171 -14.38 -11.01 -3.79
C GLY A 171 -14.32 -12.37 -4.47
N ALA A 172 -13.26 -12.64 -5.24
CA ALA A 172 -13.03 -13.93 -5.89
C ALA A 172 -12.76 -15.06 -4.88
N ILE A 173 -12.09 -14.76 -3.75
CA ILE A 173 -12.00 -15.70 -2.62
C ILE A 173 -13.38 -15.98 -2.04
N GLY A 174 -14.21 -14.95 -1.87
CA GLY A 174 -15.61 -15.11 -1.44
C GLY A 174 -16.42 -15.97 -2.41
N ASP A 175 -16.24 -15.78 -3.71
CA ASP A 175 -16.85 -16.61 -4.76
C ASP A 175 -16.42 -18.08 -4.63
N ALA A 176 -15.13 -18.35 -4.40
CA ALA A 176 -14.62 -19.70 -4.18
C ALA A 176 -15.24 -20.36 -2.94
N PHE A 177 -15.31 -19.64 -1.81
CA PHE A 177 -15.96 -20.15 -0.59
C PHE A 177 -17.45 -20.43 -0.80
N ALA A 178 -18.16 -19.57 -1.54
CA ALA A 178 -19.56 -19.80 -1.86
C ALA A 178 -19.76 -21.07 -2.70
N GLN A 179 -18.87 -21.34 -3.66
CA GLN A 179 -18.91 -22.57 -4.45
C GLN A 179 -18.53 -23.82 -3.65
N LEU A 180 -17.78 -23.66 -2.56
CA LEU A 180 -17.46 -24.72 -1.61
C LEU A 180 -18.55 -24.91 -0.54
N GLU A 181 -19.71 -24.27 -0.69
CA GLU A 181 -20.81 -24.32 0.28
C GLU A 181 -20.40 -23.83 1.68
N GLN A 182 -19.50 -22.83 1.73
CA GLN A 182 -19.05 -22.16 2.96
C GLN A 182 -19.53 -20.70 2.98
N PRO A 183 -20.85 -20.46 3.17
CA PRO A 183 -21.44 -19.14 3.05
C PRO A 183 -20.97 -18.14 4.12
N GLU A 184 -20.60 -18.60 5.32
CA GLU A 184 -20.07 -17.74 6.37
C GLU A 184 -18.72 -17.13 5.98
N GLU A 185 -17.81 -17.93 5.43
CA GLU A 185 -16.52 -17.48 4.92
C GLU A 185 -16.71 -16.58 3.70
N ALA A 186 -17.60 -16.97 2.78
CA ALA A 186 -17.94 -16.17 1.62
C ALA A 186 -18.40 -14.76 2.02
N LEU A 187 -19.33 -14.68 2.99
CA LEU A 187 -19.83 -13.41 3.51
C LEU A 187 -18.69 -12.52 4.05
N LYS A 188 -17.79 -13.07 4.87
CA LYS A 188 -16.65 -12.32 5.43
C LYS A 188 -15.79 -11.72 4.31
N TYR A 189 -15.51 -12.49 3.26
CA TYR A 189 -14.68 -12.02 2.14
C TYR A 189 -15.41 -11.03 1.24
N TYR A 190 -16.72 -11.15 1.04
CA TYR A 190 -17.51 -10.14 0.34
C TYR A 190 -17.59 -8.82 1.09
N GLU A 191 -17.81 -8.84 2.40
CA GLU A 191 -17.79 -7.63 3.23
C GLU A 191 -16.42 -6.96 3.21
N LYS A 192 -15.35 -7.77 3.29
CA LYS A 192 -13.98 -7.27 3.15
C LYS A 192 -13.77 -6.62 1.77
N ALA A 193 -14.17 -7.28 0.69
CA ALA A 193 -14.07 -6.74 -0.67
C ALA A 193 -14.86 -5.43 -0.83
N ALA A 194 -16.09 -5.37 -0.33
CA ALA A 194 -16.92 -4.16 -0.36
C ALA A 194 -16.25 -3.00 0.41
N SER A 195 -15.70 -3.27 1.61
CA SER A 195 -15.07 -2.25 2.44
C SER A 195 -13.75 -1.69 1.86
N MET A 196 -13.01 -2.51 1.11
CA MET A 196 -11.75 -2.11 0.46
C MET A 196 -11.97 -1.35 -0.85
N SER A 197 -13.15 -1.49 -1.45
CA SER A 197 -13.43 -0.95 -2.78
C SER A 197 -13.73 0.54 -2.72
N ALA A 198 -12.87 1.35 -3.37
CA ALA A 198 -13.16 2.77 -3.63
C ALA A 198 -14.00 2.99 -4.90
N SER A 199 -14.19 1.94 -5.71
CA SER A 199 -14.85 2.03 -7.01
C SER A 199 -16.36 1.84 -6.91
N GLU A 200 -17.09 2.75 -7.59
CA GLU A 200 -18.55 2.67 -7.76
C GLU A 200 -19.00 1.44 -8.58
N LEU A 201 -18.08 0.74 -9.25
CA LEU A 201 -18.39 -0.48 -9.99
C LEU A 201 -18.26 -1.74 -9.13
N THR A 202 -17.23 -1.81 -8.30
CA THR A 202 -16.93 -3.04 -7.53
C THR A 202 -17.58 -3.03 -6.15
N ALA A 203 -17.75 -1.86 -5.52
CA ALA A 203 -18.39 -1.77 -4.21
C ALA A 203 -19.84 -2.30 -4.23
N PRO A 204 -20.76 -1.82 -5.09
CA PRO A 204 -22.14 -2.32 -5.11
C PRO A 204 -22.23 -3.80 -5.48
N ARG A 205 -21.33 -4.31 -6.34
CA ARG A 205 -21.25 -5.73 -6.68
C ARG A 205 -20.96 -6.62 -5.47
N PHE A 206 -19.99 -6.25 -4.63
CA PHE A 206 -19.66 -7.04 -3.44
C PHE A 206 -20.65 -6.84 -2.29
N LEU A 207 -21.22 -5.64 -2.14
CA LEU A 207 -22.34 -5.41 -1.23
C LEU A 207 -23.54 -6.29 -1.59
N LEU A 208 -23.88 -6.42 -2.87
CA LEU A 208 -25.01 -7.23 -3.31
C LEU A 208 -24.79 -8.71 -2.99
N LYS A 209 -23.58 -9.21 -3.27
CA LYS A 209 -23.18 -10.58 -2.92
C LYS A 209 -23.24 -10.80 -1.41
N ALA A 210 -22.68 -9.90 -0.61
CA ALA A 210 -22.75 -9.97 0.85
C ALA A 210 -24.20 -9.98 1.36
N GLY A 211 -25.06 -9.10 0.82
CA GLY A 211 -26.47 -9.04 1.20
C GLY A 211 -27.23 -10.33 0.89
N ILE A 212 -27.07 -10.87 -0.32
CA ILE A 212 -27.70 -12.15 -0.71
C ILE A 212 -27.20 -13.29 0.17
N THR A 213 -25.88 -13.38 0.42
CA THR A 213 -25.32 -14.41 1.29
C THR A 213 -25.80 -14.25 2.74
N ALA A 214 -25.92 -13.02 3.25
CA ALA A 214 -26.49 -12.76 4.56
C ALA A 214 -27.96 -13.22 4.66
N THR A 215 -28.77 -13.00 3.61
CA THR A 215 -30.15 -13.52 3.56
C THR A 215 -30.16 -15.06 3.61
N THR A 216 -29.27 -15.73 2.86
CA THR A 216 -29.21 -17.21 2.90
C THR A 216 -28.80 -17.76 4.26
N LEU A 217 -28.08 -16.97 5.06
CA LEU A 217 -27.61 -17.32 6.40
C LEU A 217 -28.63 -16.95 7.50
N GLY A 218 -29.80 -16.42 7.17
CA GLY A 218 -30.76 -15.93 8.16
C GLY A 218 -30.24 -14.72 8.96
N LYS A 219 -29.45 -13.86 8.31
CA LYS A 219 -28.89 -12.62 8.90
C LYS A 219 -29.58 -11.42 8.27
N GLU A 220 -30.88 -11.29 8.49
CA GLU A 220 -31.76 -10.32 7.80
C GLU A 220 -31.31 -8.88 8.04
N ASP A 221 -31.02 -8.50 9.30
CA ASP A 221 -30.59 -7.13 9.62
C ASP A 221 -29.29 -6.76 8.89
N LEU A 222 -28.37 -7.72 8.74
CA LEU A 222 -27.15 -7.51 7.97
C LEU A 222 -27.46 -7.40 6.47
N ALA A 223 -28.30 -8.28 5.94
CA ALA A 223 -28.70 -8.24 4.53
C ALA A 223 -29.33 -6.88 4.16
N LEU A 224 -30.29 -6.41 4.97
CA LEU A 224 -30.94 -5.12 4.79
C LEU A 224 -29.93 -3.97 4.83
N LYS A 225 -28.97 -4.01 5.75
CA LYS A 225 -27.89 -3.01 5.81
C LYS A 225 -27.08 -2.97 4.51
N GLN A 226 -26.73 -4.13 3.94
CA GLN A 226 -25.97 -4.17 2.69
C GLN A 226 -26.79 -3.67 1.50
N PHE A 227 -28.07 -4.04 1.39
CA PHE A 227 -28.94 -3.59 0.31
C PHE A 227 -29.23 -2.09 0.37
N ASN A 228 -29.52 -1.54 1.56
CA ASN A 228 -29.70 -0.11 1.75
C ASN A 228 -28.44 0.67 1.37
N ALA A 229 -27.25 0.17 1.72
CA ALA A 229 -26.00 0.80 1.32
C ALA A 229 -25.86 0.91 -0.21
N ILE A 230 -26.35 -0.07 -0.98
CA ILE A 230 -26.36 -0.01 -2.44
C ILE A 230 -27.34 1.06 -2.94
N ILE A 231 -28.56 1.05 -2.41
CA ILE A 231 -29.64 1.93 -2.86
C ILE A 231 -29.30 3.40 -2.56
N GLU A 232 -28.73 3.68 -1.39
CA GLU A 232 -28.40 5.05 -0.97
C GLU A 232 -27.14 5.58 -1.66
N LYS A 233 -26.07 4.78 -1.72
CA LYS A 233 -24.76 5.24 -2.19
C LYS A 233 -24.50 5.01 -3.67
N TYR A 234 -25.13 3.99 -4.25
CA TYR A 234 -24.92 3.57 -5.64
C TYR A 234 -26.24 3.43 -6.42
N PRO A 235 -27.15 4.41 -6.39
CA PRO A 235 -28.50 4.29 -6.97
C PRO A 235 -28.52 4.09 -8.50
N LYS A 236 -27.42 4.42 -9.19
CA LYS A 236 -27.27 4.25 -10.65
C LYS A 236 -26.53 2.96 -11.04
N SER A 237 -26.12 2.16 -10.06
CA SER A 237 -25.43 0.90 -10.33
C SER A 237 -26.40 -0.17 -10.87
N PRO A 238 -25.94 -1.09 -11.74
CA PRO A 238 -26.75 -2.24 -12.17
C PRO A 238 -27.25 -3.11 -11.01
N GLU A 239 -26.58 -3.06 -9.87
CA GLU A 239 -26.94 -3.79 -8.66
C GLU A 239 -28.08 -3.17 -7.87
N ALA A 240 -28.38 -1.87 -8.04
CA ALA A 240 -29.39 -1.17 -7.25
C ALA A 240 -30.80 -1.78 -7.43
N GLU A 241 -31.19 -2.09 -8.66
CA GLU A 241 -32.48 -2.74 -8.94
C GLU A 241 -32.61 -4.10 -8.24
N LYS A 242 -31.52 -4.87 -8.25
CA LYS A 242 -31.47 -6.16 -7.56
C LYS A 242 -31.52 -5.98 -6.04
N ALA A 243 -30.82 -4.99 -5.51
CA ALA A 243 -30.82 -4.70 -4.08
C ALA A 243 -32.23 -4.39 -3.57
N ILE A 244 -33.01 -3.58 -4.30
CA ILE A 244 -34.43 -3.28 -3.97
C ILE A 244 -35.25 -4.57 -3.92
N LEU A 245 -35.10 -5.43 -4.93
CA LEU A 245 -35.82 -6.71 -4.98
C LEU A 245 -35.47 -7.63 -3.79
N TYR A 246 -34.19 -7.77 -3.47
CA TYR A 246 -33.74 -8.64 -2.37
C TYR A 246 -34.03 -8.04 -0.99
N GLN A 247 -34.05 -6.72 -0.86
CA GLN A 247 -34.49 -6.04 0.35
C GLN A 247 -35.94 -6.42 0.70
N GLY A 248 -36.87 -6.31 -0.25
CA GLY A 248 -38.27 -6.67 0.01
C GLY A 248 -38.45 -8.14 0.40
N LYS A 249 -37.61 -9.05 -0.13
CA LYS A 249 -37.59 -10.46 0.31
C LYS A 249 -37.09 -10.61 1.74
N ALA A 250 -36.00 -9.94 2.10
CA ALA A 250 -35.44 -10.01 3.45
C ALA A 250 -36.39 -9.39 4.49
N GLU A 251 -37.12 -8.33 4.16
CA GLU A 251 -38.15 -7.72 5.02
C GLU A 251 -39.33 -8.67 5.25
N ALA A 252 -39.74 -9.44 4.24
CA ALA A 252 -40.84 -10.40 4.35
C ALA A 252 -40.49 -11.65 5.16
N MET A 253 -39.21 -11.90 5.44
CA MET A 253 -38.72 -13.04 6.22
C MET A 253 -38.50 -12.71 7.70
N LYS A 254 -38.66 -11.44 8.09
CA LYS A 254 -38.53 -10.95 9.46
C LYS A 254 -39.81 -11.15 10.27
#